data_AF-A0A430QIG5-F1
#
_entry.id   AF-A0A430QIG5-F1
#
_cell.length_a   1.000
_cell.length_b   1.000
_cell.length_c   1.000
_cell.angle_alpha   90.00
_cell.angle_beta   90.00
_cell.angle_gamma   90.00
#
_symmetry.space_group_name_H-M   'P 1'
#
loop_
_entity.id
_entity.type
_entity.pdbx_description
1 polymer ?
#
loop_
_entity_poly.entity_id
_entity_poly.type
_entity_poly.pdbx_seq_one_letter_code
_entity_poly.pdbx_strand_id
1 'polypeptide(L)'
;ASAMISFEVMRTSGSILLIVTLCTSAYALDCTTFKQEWMKLRYTILTGVHSSTIIGPTSNICPVTGTSCCDVSMEHEMYSVGQRQLIKQTNSWLQVAWKMSNDSAVLESIFQADLKQAKGRLHQFFSRIYGYNYKLHKNFFFGFFTDLEQYMAGQRGQLGVLIKNFFSQLRDSIVSLIEKSGQVNSSPPFSSISPNTGSFGNSLPGVGGTDEASESRRIRCLSEKIAQLHPFDDVDVRLHARMLEAYPPARMLVNVLSVTSKLLHYLVDQVVAQSQCILGITRYRFCAICEAQSLNNVCPESCSQLLAGCLHVDGPDETQLAYIWPQLIGMLLRTLSFT
;
A
#
# COMPACT_ATOMS: atom_id res chain seq x y z
N ALA A 1 26.53 -32.41 -31.02
CA ALA A 1 27.44 -33.56 -31.23
C ALA A 1 26.98 -34.30 -32.49
N SER A 2 27.72 -34.16 -33.60
CA SER A 2 27.45 -34.91 -34.83
C SER A 2 28.74 -35.62 -35.23
N ALA A 3 28.76 -36.94 -35.17
CA ALA A 3 29.88 -37.75 -35.64
C ALA A 3 29.72 -37.97 -37.15
N MET A 4 30.70 -37.53 -37.95
CA MET A 4 30.81 -37.95 -39.35
C MET A 4 31.55 -39.29 -39.40
N ILE A 5 30.88 -40.32 -39.93
CA ILE A 5 31.47 -41.64 -40.14
C ILE A 5 31.92 -41.71 -41.60
N SER A 6 33.23 -41.79 -41.85
CA SER A 6 33.78 -42.08 -43.18
C SER A 6 34.16 -43.57 -43.25
N PHE A 7 33.68 -44.26 -44.28
CA PHE A 7 34.05 -45.66 -44.56
C PHE A 7 35.06 -45.70 -45.71
N GLU A 8 36.29 -46.15 -45.46
CA GLU A 8 37.18 -46.60 -46.52
C GLU A 8 37.15 -48.12 -46.62
N VAL A 9 36.87 -48.64 -47.82
CA VAL A 9 36.85 -50.07 -48.13
C VAL A 9 38.13 -50.41 -48.88
N MET A 10 39.07 -51.07 -48.21
CA MET A 10 40.29 -51.58 -48.85
C MET A 10 40.07 -53.05 -49.24
N ARG A 11 40.10 -53.35 -50.54
CA ARG A 11 39.84 -54.69 -51.08
C ARG A 11 41.16 -55.40 -51.36
N THR A 12 41.52 -56.38 -50.53
CA THR A 12 42.54 -57.38 -50.86
C THR A 12 41.88 -58.76 -50.99
N SER A 13 42.30 -59.52 -51.99
CA SER A 13 41.64 -60.75 -52.46
C SER A 13 41.37 -61.74 -51.32
N GLY A 14 40.10 -61.86 -50.95
CA GLY A 14 39.57 -62.99 -50.17
C GLY A 14 38.81 -62.63 -48.89
N SER A 15 38.91 -61.42 -48.34
CA SER A 15 38.14 -61.02 -47.14
C SER A 15 37.99 -59.50 -47.03
N ILE A 16 36.77 -59.01 -46.77
CA ILE A 16 36.49 -57.58 -46.56
C ILE A 16 36.72 -57.27 -45.08
N LEU A 17 37.79 -56.55 -44.75
CA LEU A 17 38.02 -56.02 -43.42
C LEU A 17 37.48 -54.57 -43.37
N LEU A 18 36.36 -54.35 -42.66
CA LEU A 18 35.84 -53.02 -42.38
C LEU A 18 36.61 -52.42 -41.19
N ILE A 19 37.58 -51.54 -41.46
CA ILE A 19 38.21 -50.73 -40.42
C ILE A 19 37.34 -49.49 -40.21
N VAL A 20 36.61 -49.44 -39.10
CA VAL A 20 35.87 -48.24 -38.67
C VAL A 20 36.84 -47.36 -37.88
N THR A 21 37.43 -46.36 -38.54
CA THR A 21 38.17 -45.30 -37.88
C THR A 21 37.19 -44.29 -37.27
N LEU A 22 36.94 -44.43 -35.96
CA LEU A 22 36.28 -43.42 -35.14
C LEU A 22 37.23 -42.23 -34.98
N CYS A 23 37.16 -41.28 -35.92
CA CYS A 23 37.81 -39.98 -35.76
C CYS A 23 36.96 -39.14 -34.79
N THR A 24 37.26 -39.19 -33.50
CA THR A 24 36.72 -38.21 -32.55
C THR A 24 37.41 -36.88 -32.81
N SER A 25 36.82 -36.02 -33.64
CA SER A 25 37.21 -34.62 -33.68
C SER A 25 36.88 -33.99 -32.34
N ALA A 26 37.85 -33.92 -31.44
CA ALA A 26 37.82 -32.99 -30.33
C ALA A 26 37.90 -31.59 -30.95
N TYR A 27 36.73 -31.00 -31.26
CA TYR A 27 36.67 -29.59 -31.63
C TYR A 27 37.26 -28.79 -30.46
N ALA A 28 38.40 -28.14 -30.69
CA ALA A 28 38.97 -27.22 -29.72
C ALA A 28 37.96 -26.09 -29.48
N LEU A 29 37.59 -25.87 -28.22
CA LEU A 29 36.67 -24.81 -27.83
C LEU A 29 37.34 -23.45 -28.05
N ASP A 30 36.85 -22.63 -28.99
CA ASP A 30 37.37 -21.28 -29.23
C ASP A 30 36.74 -20.27 -28.27
N CYS A 31 37.50 -19.92 -27.23
CA CYS A 31 37.07 -18.98 -26.21
C CYS A 31 37.37 -17.51 -26.53
N THR A 32 38.07 -17.21 -27.63
CA THR A 32 38.62 -15.86 -27.87
C THR A 32 37.53 -14.81 -28.05
N THR A 33 36.51 -15.11 -28.87
CA THR A 33 35.38 -14.22 -29.12
C THR A 33 34.57 -13.96 -27.85
N PHE A 34 34.23 -15.01 -27.09
CA PHE A 34 33.40 -14.90 -25.90
C PHE A 34 34.11 -14.18 -24.74
N LYS A 35 35.43 -14.36 -24.60
CA LYS A 35 36.24 -13.56 -23.66
C LYS A 35 36.24 -12.08 -24.03
N GLN A 36 36.28 -11.73 -25.32
CA GLN A 36 36.17 -10.34 -25.75
C GLN A 36 34.77 -9.75 -25.48
N GLU A 37 33.71 -10.53 -25.69
CA GLU A 37 32.34 -10.12 -25.32
C GLU A 37 32.21 -9.86 -23.82
N TRP A 38 32.73 -10.76 -22.99
CA TRP A 38 32.79 -10.57 -21.53
C TRP A 38 33.53 -9.28 -21.16
N MET A 39 34.70 -9.03 -21.73
CA MET A 39 35.49 -7.83 -21.41
C MET A 39 34.72 -6.53 -21.72
N LYS A 40 33.97 -6.48 -22.83
CA LYS A 40 33.12 -5.33 -23.19
C LYS A 40 31.98 -5.12 -22.17
N LEU A 41 31.31 -6.20 -21.77
CA LEU A 41 30.23 -6.16 -20.79
C LEU A 41 30.73 -5.76 -19.40
N ARG A 42 31.81 -6.38 -18.95
CA ARG A 42 32.50 -6.09 -17.69
C ARG A 42 32.86 -4.61 -17.62
N TYR A 43 33.49 -4.06 -18.66
CA TYR A 43 33.87 -2.66 -18.69
C TYR A 43 32.64 -1.74 -18.57
N THR A 44 31.57 -2.03 -19.31
CA THR A 44 30.34 -1.22 -19.30
C THR A 44 29.64 -1.19 -17.93
N ILE A 45 29.73 -2.27 -17.15
CA ILE A 45 29.03 -2.41 -15.86
C ILE A 45 29.94 -2.02 -14.67
N LEU A 46 31.26 -2.16 -14.80
CA LEU A 46 32.22 -1.86 -13.73
C LEU A 46 32.75 -0.41 -13.76
N THR A 47 32.59 0.35 -14.84
CA THR A 47 32.94 1.79 -14.87
C THR A 47 31.92 2.61 -14.09
N GLY A 48 32.09 2.62 -12.77
CA GLY A 48 31.24 3.35 -11.81
C GLY A 48 31.38 2.72 -10.43
N VAL A 49 32.19 3.38 -9.57
CA VAL A 49 32.44 3.18 -8.12
C VAL A 49 32.66 1.74 -7.61
N HIS A 50 33.75 1.57 -6.85
CA HIS A 50 34.15 0.31 -6.24
C HIS A 50 33.43 0.00 -4.91
N SER A 51 33.37 -1.31 -4.63
CA SER A 51 33.14 -1.99 -3.35
C SER A 51 31.70 -2.19 -2.88
N SER A 52 31.25 -3.44 -3.05
CA SER A 52 30.64 -4.20 -1.97
C SER A 52 31.39 -5.53 -1.85
N THR A 53 32.22 -5.65 -0.81
CA THR A 53 32.77 -6.93 -0.35
C THR A 53 31.62 -7.76 0.21
N ILE A 54 30.95 -8.52 -0.66
CA ILE A 54 30.17 -9.66 -0.24
C ILE A 54 31.07 -10.89 -0.37
N ILE A 55 31.09 -11.69 0.70
CA ILE A 55 31.79 -12.97 0.82
C ILE A 55 31.53 -13.77 -0.46
N GLY A 56 32.62 -14.08 -1.18
CA GLY A 56 32.55 -14.80 -2.44
C GLY A 56 31.85 -16.15 -2.28
N PRO A 57 31.17 -16.64 -3.33
CA PRO A 57 30.37 -17.86 -3.24
C PRO A 57 31.22 -19.08 -2.88
N THR A 58 30.67 -19.96 -2.05
CA THR A 58 31.27 -21.25 -1.65
C THR A 58 30.93 -22.38 -2.64
N SER A 59 30.37 -22.06 -3.82
CA SER A 59 29.85 -23.01 -4.81
C SER A 59 30.20 -22.61 -6.23
N ASN A 60 30.29 -23.58 -7.14
CA ASN A 60 30.48 -23.36 -8.57
C ASN A 60 29.39 -22.42 -9.13
N ILE A 61 29.82 -21.28 -9.68
CA ILE A 61 28.91 -20.25 -10.19
C ILE A 61 28.29 -20.75 -11.50
N CYS A 62 29.09 -21.30 -12.41
CA CYS A 62 28.62 -21.87 -13.67
C CYS A 62 28.72 -23.40 -13.67
N PRO A 63 27.60 -24.15 -13.79
CA PRO A 63 27.62 -25.61 -13.82
C PRO A 63 27.97 -26.14 -15.23
N VAL A 64 29.18 -25.86 -15.72
CA VAL A 64 29.63 -26.31 -17.06
C VAL A 64 30.06 -27.78 -17.00
N THR A 65 29.47 -28.65 -17.82
CA THR A 65 29.85 -30.06 -17.94
C THR A 65 30.86 -30.25 -19.09
N GLY A 66 32.14 -29.96 -18.85
CA GLY A 66 33.21 -30.16 -19.85
C GLY A 66 34.31 -29.09 -19.79
N THR A 67 34.89 -28.76 -20.95
CA THR A 67 35.87 -27.66 -21.07
C THR A 67 35.17 -26.32 -20.91
N SER A 68 35.61 -25.51 -19.94
CA SER A 68 35.08 -24.16 -19.69
C SER A 68 36.02 -23.08 -20.24
N CYS A 69 35.44 -22.00 -20.79
CA CYS A 69 36.16 -20.80 -21.19
C CYS A 69 36.47 -19.85 -20.03
N CYS A 70 35.86 -20.06 -18.86
CA CYS A 70 35.99 -19.22 -17.68
C CYS A 70 36.97 -19.83 -16.67
N ASP A 71 37.80 -18.97 -16.08
CA ASP A 71 38.54 -19.30 -14.86
C ASP A 71 37.77 -18.82 -13.61
N VAL A 72 38.24 -19.24 -12.43
CA VAL A 72 37.61 -18.90 -11.14
C VAL A 72 37.56 -17.38 -10.92
N SER A 73 38.56 -16.64 -11.40
CA SER A 73 38.59 -15.18 -11.29
C SER A 73 37.49 -14.52 -12.14
N MET A 74 37.32 -14.98 -13.38
CA MET A 74 36.30 -14.53 -14.31
C MET A 74 34.91 -14.84 -13.78
N GLU A 75 34.70 -16.02 -13.18
CA GLU A 75 33.43 -16.35 -12.52
C GLU A 75 33.14 -15.44 -11.31
N HIS A 76 34.13 -15.15 -10.46
CA HIS A 76 33.95 -14.19 -9.36
C HIS A 76 33.61 -12.78 -9.84
N GLU A 77 34.23 -12.33 -10.94
CA GLU A 77 33.87 -11.06 -11.55
C GLU A 77 32.45 -11.09 -12.13
N MET A 78 32.03 -12.18 -12.78
CA MET A 78 30.65 -12.40 -13.22
C MET A 78 29.66 -12.28 -12.08
N TYR A 79 29.97 -12.84 -10.91
CA TYR A 79 29.15 -12.70 -9.72
C TYR A 79 29.00 -11.23 -9.29
N SER A 80 30.11 -10.49 -9.24
CA SER A 80 30.10 -9.06 -8.87
C SER A 80 29.32 -8.19 -9.87
N VAL A 81 29.43 -8.49 -11.17
CA VAL A 81 28.70 -7.83 -12.24
C VAL A 81 27.21 -8.18 -12.17
N GLY A 82 26.88 -9.44 -11.87
CA GLY A 82 25.52 -9.91 -11.64
C GLY A 82 24.85 -9.21 -10.47
N GLN A 83 25.57 -8.99 -9.37
CA GLN A 83 25.07 -8.23 -8.22
C GLN A 83 24.71 -6.79 -8.62
N ARG A 84 25.61 -6.10 -9.34
CA ARG A 84 25.34 -4.71 -9.80
C ARG A 84 24.16 -4.66 -10.76
N GLN A 85 24.05 -5.64 -11.64
CA GLN A 85 22.94 -5.73 -12.58
C GLN A 85 21.62 -5.96 -11.85
N LEU A 86 21.61 -6.80 -10.80
CA LEU A 86 20.45 -7.02 -9.96
C LEU A 86 20.00 -5.72 -9.28
N ILE A 87 20.93 -4.99 -8.63
CA ILE A 87 20.67 -3.69 -8.00
C ILE A 87 20.14 -2.67 -9.02
N LYS A 88 20.73 -2.65 -10.22
CA LYS A 88 20.27 -1.77 -11.30
C LYS A 88 18.85 -2.09 -11.74
N GLN A 89 18.48 -3.37 -11.81
CA GLN A 89 17.11 -3.79 -12.16
C GLN A 89 16.12 -3.45 -11.05
N THR A 90 16.46 -3.70 -9.79
CA THR A 90 15.61 -3.38 -8.63
C THR A 90 15.43 -1.89 -8.40
N ASN A 91 16.32 -1.03 -8.93
CA ASN A 91 16.13 0.43 -8.89
C ASN A 91 14.79 0.86 -9.51
N SER A 92 14.30 0.17 -10.54
CA SER A 92 12.97 0.45 -11.10
C SER A 92 11.83 0.26 -10.08
N TRP A 93 11.96 -0.71 -9.18
CA TRP A 93 10.99 -0.95 -8.11
C TRP A 93 11.08 0.14 -7.04
N LEU A 94 12.29 0.62 -6.73
CA LEU A 94 12.48 1.77 -5.83
C LEU A 94 11.88 3.06 -6.40
N GLN A 95 11.96 3.29 -7.71
CA GLN A 95 11.30 4.43 -8.36
C GLN A 95 9.77 4.36 -8.19
N VAL A 96 9.19 3.16 -8.36
CA VAL A 96 7.75 2.94 -8.12
C VAL A 96 7.40 3.14 -6.65
N ALA A 97 8.23 2.63 -5.73
CA ALA A 97 8.03 2.80 -4.30
C ALA A 97 8.04 4.27 -3.89
N TRP A 98 9.01 5.04 -4.38
CA TRP A 98 9.11 6.47 -4.12
C TRP A 98 7.90 7.23 -4.65
N LYS A 99 7.47 6.92 -5.89
CA LYS A 99 6.28 7.51 -6.49
C LYS A 99 5.03 7.22 -5.65
N MET A 100 4.81 5.98 -5.23
CA MET A 100 3.67 5.62 -4.39
C MET A 100 3.69 6.34 -3.03
N SER A 101 4.86 6.47 -2.40
CA SER A 101 4.97 7.23 -1.14
C SER A 101 4.66 8.71 -1.34
N ASN A 102 5.13 9.30 -2.43
CA ASN A 102 4.85 10.69 -2.75
C ASN A 102 3.36 10.91 -3.03
N ASP A 103 2.76 10.04 -3.86
CA ASP A 103 1.34 10.09 -4.19
C ASP A 103 0.47 9.92 -2.94
N SER A 104 0.85 9.02 -2.02
CA SER A 104 0.20 8.87 -0.72
C SER A 104 0.21 10.18 0.09
N ALA A 105 1.37 10.82 0.20
CA ALA A 105 1.52 12.06 0.97
C ALA A 105 0.76 13.23 0.33
N VAL A 106 0.77 13.32 -1.00
CA VAL A 106 0.01 14.32 -1.75
C VAL A 106 -1.48 14.13 -1.55
N LEU A 107 -1.99 12.90 -1.66
CA LEU A 107 -3.40 12.60 -1.44
C LEU A 107 -3.85 12.93 -0.02
N GLU A 108 -3.04 12.58 0.99
CA GLU A 108 -3.33 12.94 2.38
C GLU A 108 -3.44 14.46 2.57
N SER A 109 -2.51 15.22 1.98
CA SER A 109 -2.54 16.69 2.01
C SER A 109 -3.79 17.26 1.34
N ILE A 110 -4.22 16.70 0.20
CA ILE A 110 -5.45 17.10 -0.49
C ILE A 110 -6.66 16.90 0.41
N PHE A 111 -6.83 15.71 1.02
CA PHE A 111 -7.97 15.45 1.90
C PHE A 111 -8.02 16.36 3.13
N GLN A 112 -6.86 16.66 3.73
CA GLN A 112 -6.77 17.61 4.84
C GLN A 112 -7.15 19.02 4.41
N ALA A 113 -6.68 19.47 3.25
CA ALA A 113 -7.00 20.77 2.69
C ALA A 113 -8.50 20.92 2.40
N ASP A 114 -9.11 19.89 1.81
CA ASP A 114 -10.54 19.87 1.49
C ASP A 114 -11.42 19.91 2.74
N LEU A 115 -11.08 19.12 3.76
CA LEU A 115 -11.77 19.16 5.07
C LEU A 115 -11.66 20.53 5.72
N LYS A 116 -10.47 21.14 5.69
CA LYS A 116 -10.24 22.48 6.22
C LYS A 116 -11.04 23.54 5.46
N GLN A 117 -11.12 23.41 4.14
CA GLN A 117 -11.91 24.30 3.29
C GLN A 117 -13.41 24.15 3.57
N ALA A 118 -13.92 22.92 3.66
CA ALA A 118 -15.32 22.63 4.00
C ALA A 118 -15.70 23.21 5.37
N LYS A 119 -14.85 23.02 6.38
CA LYS A 119 -15.00 23.63 7.71
C LYS A 119 -15.09 25.15 7.64
N GLY A 120 -14.18 25.78 6.88
CA GLY A 120 -14.14 27.23 6.70
C GLY A 120 -15.40 27.77 6.01
N ARG A 121 -15.84 27.12 4.92
CA ARG A 121 -17.07 27.50 4.21
C ARG A 121 -18.31 27.37 5.11
N LEU A 122 -18.44 26.26 5.85
CA LEU A 122 -19.52 26.07 6.81
C LEU A 122 -19.53 27.19 7.85
N HIS A 123 -18.36 27.51 8.41
CA HIS A 123 -18.22 28.58 9.40
C HIS A 123 -18.65 29.95 8.84
N GLN A 124 -18.22 30.27 7.62
CA GLN A 124 -18.58 31.53 6.95
C GLN A 124 -20.09 31.62 6.71
N PHE A 125 -20.70 30.60 6.13
CA PHE A 125 -22.14 30.60 5.84
C PHE A 125 -22.98 30.64 7.12
N PHE A 126 -22.66 29.79 8.10
CA PHE A 126 -23.48 29.70 9.31
C PHE A 126 -23.32 30.92 10.20
N SER A 127 -22.14 31.54 10.23
CA SER A 127 -21.95 32.84 10.91
C SER A 127 -22.76 33.96 10.28
N ARG A 128 -22.98 33.91 8.95
CA ARG A 128 -23.77 34.92 8.24
C ARG A 128 -25.27 34.68 8.37
N ILE A 129 -25.73 33.44 8.28
CA ILE A 129 -27.16 33.09 8.28
C ILE A 129 -27.71 33.05 9.71
N TYR A 130 -27.03 32.39 10.64
CA TYR A 130 -27.53 32.16 12.01
C TYR A 130 -26.91 33.12 13.04
N GLY A 131 -25.89 33.89 12.66
CA GLY A 131 -25.34 34.96 13.48
C GLY A 131 -24.80 34.49 14.83
N TYR A 132 -25.27 35.13 15.91
CA TYR A 132 -24.83 34.89 17.28
C TYR A 132 -25.10 33.45 17.76
N ASN A 133 -26.26 32.88 17.42
CA ASN A 133 -26.67 31.54 17.86
C ASN A 133 -25.69 30.46 17.39
N TYR A 134 -25.20 30.57 16.15
CA TYR A 134 -24.16 29.66 15.66
C TYR A 134 -22.80 29.93 16.33
N LYS A 135 -22.39 31.20 16.45
CA LYS A 135 -21.07 31.56 17.01
C LYS A 135 -20.87 31.03 18.43
N LEU A 136 -21.93 30.99 19.24
CA LEU A 136 -21.91 30.45 20.61
C LEU A 136 -21.58 28.95 20.63
N HIS A 137 -22.09 28.18 19.67
CA HIS A 137 -21.96 26.72 19.62
C HIS A 137 -21.03 26.21 18.51
N LYS A 138 -20.24 27.08 17.87
CA LYS A 138 -19.39 26.72 16.71
C LYS A 138 -18.43 25.56 16.99
N ASN A 139 -17.98 25.41 18.24
CA ASN A 139 -17.02 24.38 18.65
C ASN A 139 -17.56 22.97 18.44
N PHE A 140 -18.88 22.76 18.52
CA PHE A 140 -19.51 21.49 18.21
C PHE A 140 -19.23 21.05 16.76
N PHE A 141 -19.44 21.95 15.80
CA PHE A 141 -19.17 21.69 14.38
C PHE A 141 -17.66 21.51 14.12
N PHE A 142 -16.81 22.31 14.77
CA PHE A 142 -15.36 22.19 14.62
C PHE A 142 -14.86 20.84 15.15
N GLY A 143 -15.41 20.36 16.26
CA GLY A 143 -15.13 19.03 16.80
C GLY A 143 -15.46 17.92 15.80
N PHE A 144 -16.61 18.00 15.12
CA PHE A 144 -16.97 17.04 14.07
C PHE A 144 -15.94 17.01 12.92
N PHE A 145 -15.50 18.17 12.42
CA PHE A 145 -14.46 18.21 11.40
C PHE A 145 -13.11 17.68 11.90
N THR A 146 -12.75 17.95 13.16
CA THR A 146 -11.54 17.37 13.77
C THR A 146 -11.65 15.85 13.89
N ASP A 147 -12.82 15.32 14.23
CA ASP A 147 -13.05 13.87 14.25
C ASP A 147 -12.93 13.25 12.85
N LEU A 148 -13.37 13.95 11.79
CA LEU A 148 -13.17 13.54 10.39
C LEU A 148 -11.70 13.59 9.97
N GLU A 149 -10.97 14.64 10.35
CA GLU A 149 -9.52 14.77 10.14
C GLU A 149 -8.76 13.60 10.81
N GLN A 150 -9.11 13.26 12.06
CA GLN A 150 -8.56 12.11 12.79
C GLN A 150 -8.92 10.76 12.16
N TYR A 151 -10.14 10.62 11.61
CA TYR A 151 -10.53 9.43 10.87
C TYR A 151 -9.65 9.24 9.63
N MET A 152 -9.41 10.30 8.85
CA MET A 152 -8.55 10.24 7.65
C MET A 152 -7.09 9.97 8.01
N ALA A 153 -6.57 10.58 9.08
CA ALA A 153 -5.23 10.34 9.62
C ALA A 153 -5.04 8.95 10.27
N GLY A 154 -6.11 8.16 10.35
CA GLY A 154 -6.07 6.81 10.87
C GLY A 154 -6.15 6.67 12.39
N GLN A 155 -6.27 7.79 13.12
CA GLN A 155 -6.31 7.84 14.58
C GLN A 155 -7.69 7.47 15.15
N ARG A 156 -8.72 7.46 14.30
CA ARG A 156 -10.10 7.14 14.69
C ARG A 156 -10.74 6.15 13.72
N GLY A 157 -11.63 5.31 14.23
CA GLY A 157 -12.42 4.35 13.46
C GLY A 157 -13.91 4.66 13.46
N GLN A 158 -14.71 3.76 12.88
CA GLN A 158 -16.18 3.77 12.96
C GLN A 158 -16.83 5.08 12.47
N LEU A 159 -16.48 5.53 11.26
CA LEU A 159 -17.04 6.74 10.64
C LEU A 159 -18.58 6.79 10.69
N GLY A 160 -19.23 5.65 10.45
CA GLY A 160 -20.70 5.58 10.49
C GLY A 160 -21.31 5.91 11.85
N VAL A 161 -20.62 5.61 12.96
CA VAL A 161 -21.07 5.93 14.32
C VAL A 161 -20.80 7.41 14.63
N LEU A 162 -19.64 7.91 14.23
CA LEU A 162 -19.24 9.31 14.37
C LEU A 162 -20.29 10.25 13.73
N ILE A 163 -20.69 9.97 12.48
CA ILE A 163 -21.68 10.79 11.78
C ILE A 163 -23.07 10.70 12.43
N LYS A 164 -23.51 9.49 12.83
CA LYS A 164 -24.80 9.30 13.52
C LYS A 164 -24.84 10.07 14.84
N ASN A 165 -23.77 10.00 15.62
CA ASN A 165 -23.67 10.70 16.90
C ASN A 165 -23.69 12.22 16.72
N PHE A 166 -23.02 12.75 15.70
CA PHE A 166 -23.09 14.17 15.35
C PHE A 166 -24.53 14.63 15.11
N PHE A 167 -25.28 13.95 14.23
CA PHE A 167 -26.66 14.34 13.95
C PHE A 167 -27.61 14.14 15.14
N SER A 168 -27.37 13.12 15.98
CA SER A 168 -28.12 12.95 17.22
C SER A 168 -27.92 14.11 18.17
N GLN A 169 -26.66 14.51 18.43
CA GLN A 169 -26.35 15.62 19.33
C GLN A 169 -26.81 16.98 18.77
N LEU A 170 -26.76 17.14 17.44
CA LEU A 170 -27.29 18.34 16.78
C LEU A 170 -28.80 18.46 17.00
N ARG A 171 -29.54 17.36 16.83
CA ARG A 171 -30.98 17.32 17.11
C ARG A 171 -31.27 17.64 18.57
N ASP A 172 -30.58 16.99 19.51
CA ASP A 172 -30.76 17.24 20.95
C ASP A 172 -30.55 18.72 21.30
N SER A 173 -29.52 19.35 20.72
CA SER A 173 -29.21 20.77 20.92
C SER A 173 -30.29 21.70 20.33
N ILE A 174 -30.79 21.40 19.13
CA ILE A 174 -31.85 22.19 18.50
C ILE A 174 -33.13 22.10 19.32
N VAL A 175 -33.51 20.90 19.78
CA VAL A 175 -34.70 20.69 20.62
C VAL A 175 -34.57 21.45 21.94
N SER A 176 -33.39 21.40 22.58
CA SER A 176 -33.12 22.16 23.80
C SER A 176 -33.29 23.66 23.58
N LEU A 177 -32.78 24.20 22.47
CA LEU A 177 -32.93 25.62 22.14
C LEU A 177 -34.39 26.02 21.86
N ILE A 178 -35.16 25.17 21.16
CA ILE A 178 -36.58 25.41 20.89
C ILE A 178 -37.37 25.45 22.21
N GLU A 179 -37.19 24.46 23.07
CA GLU A 179 -37.85 24.40 24.39
C GLU A 179 -37.50 25.62 25.25
N LYS A 180 -36.22 26.01 25.28
CA LYS A 180 -35.76 27.16 26.05
C LYS A 180 -36.33 28.48 25.52
N SER A 181 -36.55 28.60 24.21
CA SER A 181 -37.24 29.75 23.60
C SER A 181 -38.75 29.75 23.86
N GLY A 182 -39.38 28.58 23.93
CA GLY A 182 -40.82 28.42 24.19
C GLY A 182 -41.22 28.70 25.64
N GLN A 183 -40.34 28.43 26.60
CA GLN A 183 -40.60 28.73 28.02
C GLN A 183 -40.60 30.23 28.35
N VAL A 184 -40.03 31.09 27.50
CA VAL A 184 -40.08 32.55 27.70
C VAL A 184 -41.51 33.10 27.58
N ASN A 185 -42.44 32.37 26.95
CA ASN A 185 -43.84 32.79 26.78
C ASN A 185 -44.86 32.04 27.66
N SER A 186 -44.43 31.19 28.61
CA SER A 186 -45.33 30.46 29.52
C SER A 186 -45.01 30.71 30.99
N SER A 187 -44.73 31.97 31.35
CA SER A 187 -44.92 32.44 32.72
C SER A 187 -46.35 32.97 32.85
N PRO A 188 -47.28 32.33 33.58
CA PRO A 188 -48.57 32.95 33.87
C PRO A 188 -48.34 34.12 34.85
N PRO A 189 -48.85 35.32 34.59
CA PRO A 189 -48.74 36.44 35.52
C PRO A 189 -49.92 36.40 36.48
N PHE A 190 -49.99 35.45 37.42
CA PHE A 190 -51.02 35.52 38.48
C PHE A 190 -50.55 34.84 39.77
N SER A 191 -49.87 35.59 40.63
CA SER A 191 -50.05 35.45 42.07
C SER A 191 -51.17 36.41 42.48
N SER A 192 -52.41 35.93 42.42
CA SER A 192 -53.56 36.62 42.96
C SER A 192 -53.38 36.78 44.47
N ILE A 193 -53.32 38.04 44.89
CA ILE A 193 -53.51 38.46 46.27
C ILE A 193 -54.91 38.03 46.72
N SER A 194 -55.00 37.29 47.83
CA SER A 194 -56.14 37.39 48.73
C SER A 194 -55.76 37.05 50.18
N PRO A 195 -56.41 37.70 51.17
CA PRO A 195 -55.95 37.71 52.55
C PRO A 195 -56.68 36.67 53.40
N ASN A 196 -55.94 35.99 54.30
CA ASN A 196 -56.19 35.96 55.74
C ASN A 196 -55.50 34.80 56.46
N THR A 197 -54.84 35.18 57.56
CA THR A 197 -54.70 34.50 58.86
C THR A 197 -54.01 33.13 58.98
N GLY A 198 -52.96 33.08 59.82
CA GLY A 198 -52.64 31.91 60.66
C GLY A 198 -51.16 31.50 60.72
N SER A 199 -50.50 31.85 61.82
CA SER A 199 -49.15 31.44 62.27
C SER A 199 -48.87 29.93 62.19
N PHE A 200 -47.64 29.53 61.84
CA PHE A 200 -46.65 28.82 62.69
C PHE A 200 -45.50 28.25 61.82
N GLY A 201 -44.26 28.47 62.26
CA GLY A 201 -43.05 28.15 61.49
C GLY A 201 -42.59 26.69 61.56
N ASN A 202 -41.77 26.29 60.58
CA ASN A 202 -40.42 25.80 60.82
C ASN A 202 -39.64 25.64 59.50
N SER A 203 -38.33 25.88 59.62
CA SER A 203 -37.36 25.97 58.55
C SER A 203 -36.62 24.63 58.31
N LEU A 204 -36.27 24.41 57.03
CA LEU A 204 -35.18 23.57 56.45
C LEU A 204 -35.35 22.02 56.34
N PRO A 205 -34.61 21.35 55.41
CA PRO A 205 -34.00 21.81 54.15
C PRO A 205 -34.29 20.91 52.91
N GLY A 206 -34.38 21.56 51.74
CA GLY A 206 -33.59 21.22 50.54
C GLY A 206 -33.79 19.87 49.84
N VAL A 207 -34.83 19.75 49.01
CA VAL A 207 -34.85 18.81 47.87
C VAL A 207 -34.36 19.59 46.63
N GLY A 208 -33.06 19.53 46.37
CA GLY A 208 -32.40 20.21 45.25
C GLY A 208 -31.89 19.23 44.19
N GLY A 209 -32.74 18.33 43.69
CA GLY A 209 -32.28 17.26 42.77
C GLY A 209 -33.25 16.78 41.69
N THR A 210 -34.41 17.42 41.50
CA THR A 210 -35.46 16.85 40.62
C THR A 210 -35.66 17.57 39.28
N ASP A 211 -35.23 18.82 39.13
CA ASP A 211 -35.57 19.61 37.93
C ASP A 211 -34.63 19.31 36.75
N GLU A 212 -33.31 19.26 36.93
CA GLU A 212 -32.37 18.96 35.83
C GLU A 212 -32.51 17.53 35.27
N ALA A 213 -32.74 16.54 36.15
CA ALA A 213 -32.91 15.15 35.74
C ALA A 213 -34.28 14.87 35.10
N SER A 214 -35.29 15.67 35.44
CA SER A 214 -36.61 15.64 34.80
C SER A 214 -36.55 16.32 33.42
N GLU A 215 -35.90 17.47 33.34
CA GLU A 215 -35.72 18.23 32.10
C GLU A 215 -34.88 17.47 31.07
N SER A 216 -33.77 16.85 31.50
CA SER A 216 -32.94 16.00 30.63
C SER A 216 -33.72 14.80 30.06
N ARG A 217 -34.61 14.19 30.86
CA ARG A 217 -35.50 13.11 30.39
C ARG A 217 -36.55 13.62 29.40
N ARG A 218 -37.11 14.80 29.64
CA ARG A 218 -38.08 15.44 28.74
C ARG A 218 -37.45 15.77 27.38
N ILE A 219 -36.27 16.41 27.38
CA ILE A 219 -35.53 16.74 26.15
C ILE A 219 -35.19 15.47 25.37
N ARG A 220 -34.72 14.41 26.05
CA ARG A 220 -34.41 13.13 25.39
C ARG A 220 -35.65 12.49 24.75
N CYS A 221 -36.79 12.50 25.46
CA CYS A 221 -38.07 12.00 24.93
C CYS A 221 -38.56 12.82 23.72
N LEU A 222 -38.47 14.15 23.79
CA LEU A 222 -38.84 15.04 22.69
C LEU A 222 -37.92 14.86 21.48
N SER A 223 -36.61 14.73 21.69
CA SER A 223 -35.65 14.44 20.62
C SER A 223 -35.96 13.12 19.91
N GLU A 224 -36.34 12.07 20.66
CA GLU A 224 -36.73 10.78 20.09
C GLU A 224 -38.00 10.87 19.24
N LYS A 225 -39.00 11.65 19.67
CA LYS A 225 -40.20 11.93 18.87
C LYS A 225 -39.91 12.77 17.64
N ILE A 226 -39.06 13.79 17.77
CA ILE A 226 -38.68 14.66 16.66
C ILE A 226 -37.84 13.91 15.64
N ALA A 227 -37.03 12.92 16.04
CA ALA A 227 -36.32 12.05 15.11
C ALA A 227 -37.27 11.31 14.14
N GLN A 228 -38.49 10.97 14.58
CA GLN A 228 -39.50 10.31 13.73
C GLN A 228 -40.13 11.25 12.70
N LEU A 229 -39.92 12.56 12.83
CA LEU A 229 -40.47 13.59 11.96
C LEU A 229 -39.50 14.06 10.87
N HIS A 230 -38.35 13.40 10.69
CA HIS A 230 -37.31 13.78 9.73
C HIS A 230 -36.91 15.27 9.83
N PRO A 231 -36.39 15.72 10.98
CA PRO A 231 -36.18 17.14 11.28
C PRO A 231 -35.12 17.82 10.40
N PHE A 232 -34.41 17.04 9.59
CA PHE A 232 -33.40 17.49 8.64
C PHE A 232 -33.73 17.09 7.20
N ASP A 233 -34.97 16.75 6.85
CA ASP A 233 -35.39 16.34 5.49
C ASP A 233 -34.45 15.29 4.86
N ASP A 234 -34.14 14.23 5.62
CA ASP A 234 -33.22 13.13 5.29
C ASP A 234 -31.78 13.56 4.95
N VAL A 235 -31.38 14.80 5.23
CA VAL A 235 -30.00 15.27 5.01
C VAL A 235 -29.02 14.44 5.83
N ASP A 236 -29.37 14.07 7.06
CA ASP A 236 -28.56 13.22 7.92
C ASP A 236 -28.34 11.82 7.33
N VAL A 237 -29.40 11.20 6.80
CA VAL A 237 -29.33 9.89 6.13
C VAL A 237 -28.52 9.97 4.84
N ARG A 238 -28.80 10.96 3.98
CA ARG A 238 -28.09 11.13 2.70
C ARG A 238 -26.62 11.47 2.92
N LEU A 239 -26.30 12.40 3.83
CA LEU A 239 -24.91 12.78 4.10
C LEU A 239 -24.14 11.61 4.71
N HIS A 240 -24.77 10.85 5.61
CA HIS A 240 -24.18 9.63 6.17
C HIS A 240 -23.79 8.63 5.08
N ALA A 241 -24.71 8.32 4.16
CA ALA A 241 -24.44 7.43 3.04
C ALA A 241 -23.31 7.95 2.14
N ARG A 242 -23.34 9.23 1.75
CA ARG A 242 -22.29 9.83 0.90
C ARG A 242 -20.92 9.86 1.56
N MET A 243 -20.86 10.13 2.86
CA MET A 243 -19.60 10.09 3.60
C MET A 243 -19.06 8.66 3.71
N LEU A 244 -19.92 7.66 3.93
CA LEU A 244 -19.50 6.25 3.93
C LEU A 244 -19.07 5.74 2.56
N GLU A 245 -19.59 6.31 1.49
CA GLU A 245 -19.18 6.00 0.11
C GLU A 245 -17.81 6.62 -0.21
N ALA A 246 -17.54 7.85 0.24
CA ALA A 246 -16.33 8.59 -0.14
C ALA A 246 -15.11 8.36 0.78
N TYR A 247 -15.30 8.40 2.11
CA TYR A 247 -14.18 8.47 3.05
C TYR A 247 -13.41 7.15 3.23
N PRO A 248 -14.05 5.97 3.38
CA PRO A 248 -13.32 4.71 3.52
C PRO A 248 -12.43 4.37 2.31
N PRO A 249 -12.90 4.46 1.04
CA PRO A 249 -12.03 4.24 -0.11
C PRO A 249 -10.88 5.24 -0.19
N ALA A 250 -11.13 6.53 0.08
CA ALA A 250 -10.11 7.57 0.11
C ALA A 250 -8.99 7.26 1.12
N ARG A 251 -9.36 6.91 2.36
CA ARG A 251 -8.42 6.51 3.41
C ARG A 251 -7.67 5.23 3.02
N MET A 252 -8.37 4.26 2.44
CA MET A 252 -7.76 3.01 2.01
C MET A 252 -6.71 3.23 0.91
N LEU A 253 -6.99 4.10 -0.05
CA LEU A 253 -6.06 4.45 -1.13
C LEU A 253 -4.74 5.02 -0.58
N VAL A 254 -4.82 6.00 0.33
CA VAL A 254 -3.62 6.58 0.99
C VAL A 254 -2.82 5.48 1.70
N ASN A 255 -3.49 4.67 2.51
CA ASN A 255 -2.83 3.61 3.27
C ASN A 255 -2.18 2.56 2.35
N VAL A 256 -2.89 2.13 1.31
CA VAL A 256 -2.37 1.12 0.38
C VAL A 256 -1.14 1.65 -0.34
N LEU A 257 -1.14 2.89 -0.84
CA LEU A 257 0.05 3.47 -1.49
C LEU A 257 1.25 3.55 -0.54
N SER A 258 1.03 4.00 0.70
CA SER A 258 2.08 4.06 1.73
C SER A 258 2.65 2.68 2.08
N VAL A 259 1.79 1.70 2.35
CA VAL A 259 2.19 0.34 2.72
C VAL A 259 2.88 -0.36 1.56
N THR A 260 2.37 -0.19 0.34
CA THR A 260 2.95 -0.79 -0.87
C THR A 260 4.34 -0.25 -1.14
N SER A 261 4.57 1.05 -0.93
CA SER A 261 5.92 1.64 -1.01
C SER A 261 6.89 0.97 -0.03
N LYS A 262 6.51 0.82 1.24
CA LYS A 262 7.34 0.16 2.26
C LYS A 262 7.61 -1.31 1.92
N LEU A 263 6.60 -2.01 1.39
CA LEU A 263 6.74 -3.39 0.94
C LEU A 263 7.75 -3.50 -0.21
N LEU A 264 7.69 -2.61 -1.20
CA LEU A 264 8.65 -2.60 -2.31
C LEU A 264 10.08 -2.34 -1.82
N HIS A 265 10.28 -1.41 -0.88
CA HIS A 265 11.59 -1.21 -0.25
C HIS A 265 12.09 -2.48 0.42
N TYR A 266 11.25 -3.12 1.25
CA TYR A 266 11.58 -4.39 1.91
C TYR A 266 11.95 -5.48 0.91
N LEU A 267 11.17 -5.65 -0.15
CA LEU A 267 11.42 -6.67 -1.18
C LEU A 267 12.74 -6.44 -1.92
N VAL A 268 13.07 -5.19 -2.23
CA VAL A 268 14.36 -4.84 -2.86
C VAL A 268 15.52 -5.22 -1.94
N ASP A 269 15.43 -4.89 -0.66
CA ASP A 269 16.48 -5.23 0.32
C ASP A 269 16.66 -6.75 0.45
N GLN A 270 15.57 -7.51 0.49
CA GLN A 270 15.61 -8.97 0.53
C GLN A 270 16.29 -9.55 -0.74
N VAL A 271 15.85 -9.12 -1.92
CA VAL A 271 16.36 -9.64 -3.20
C VAL A 271 17.85 -9.34 -3.38
N VAL A 272 18.30 -8.14 -3.02
CA VAL A 272 19.71 -7.73 -3.16
C VAL A 272 20.61 -8.44 -2.13
N ALA A 273 20.08 -8.79 -0.96
CA ALA A 273 20.83 -9.50 0.08
C ALA A 273 20.97 -11.01 -0.18
N GLN A 274 20.07 -11.61 -0.96
CA GLN A 274 20.08 -13.05 -1.22
C GLN A 274 21.18 -13.47 -2.22
N SER A 275 22.15 -14.24 -1.73
CA SER A 275 23.24 -14.79 -2.56
C SER A 275 22.73 -15.72 -3.66
N GLN A 276 21.67 -16.49 -3.42
CA GLN A 276 21.01 -17.34 -4.43
C GLN A 276 20.46 -16.51 -5.58
N CYS A 277 20.01 -15.29 -5.31
CA CYS A 277 19.50 -14.44 -6.37
C CYS A 277 20.60 -13.90 -7.27
N ILE A 278 21.70 -13.45 -6.65
CA ILE A 278 22.89 -13.03 -7.38
C ILE A 278 23.45 -14.21 -8.19
N LEU A 279 23.45 -15.43 -7.65
CA LEU A 279 23.84 -16.64 -8.39
C LEU A 279 22.90 -16.92 -9.57
N GLY A 280 21.58 -16.85 -9.37
CA GLY A 280 20.58 -17.09 -10.41
C GLY A 280 20.71 -16.11 -11.58
N ILE A 281 20.81 -14.81 -11.31
CA ILE A 281 20.99 -13.80 -12.37
C ILE A 281 22.35 -13.93 -13.06
N THR A 282 23.41 -14.28 -12.33
CA THR A 282 24.75 -14.50 -12.89
C THR A 282 24.75 -15.70 -13.82
N ARG A 283 24.12 -16.82 -13.41
CA ARG A 283 23.94 -18.01 -14.24
C ARG A 283 23.17 -17.71 -15.51
N TYR A 284 22.03 -17.04 -15.36
CA TYR A 284 21.17 -16.67 -16.49
C TYR A 284 21.88 -15.73 -17.47
N ARG A 285 22.63 -14.74 -16.98
CA ARG A 285 23.17 -13.66 -17.82
C ARG A 285 24.56 -13.92 -18.37
N PHE A 286 25.38 -14.75 -17.72
CA PHE A 286 26.82 -14.79 -18.03
C PHE A 286 27.37 -16.20 -18.24
N CYS A 287 26.78 -17.26 -17.67
CA CYS A 287 27.39 -18.59 -17.75
C CYS A 287 27.43 -19.20 -19.17
N ALA A 288 26.60 -18.73 -20.11
CA ALA A 288 26.71 -19.11 -21.52
C ALA A 288 28.10 -18.79 -22.13
N ILE A 289 28.76 -17.72 -21.65
CA ILE A 289 30.12 -17.35 -22.05
C ILE A 289 31.12 -18.46 -21.68
N CYS A 290 30.91 -19.10 -20.53
CA CYS A 290 31.78 -20.18 -20.06
C CYS A 290 31.65 -21.46 -20.89
N GLU A 291 30.53 -21.62 -21.60
CA GLU A 291 30.30 -22.74 -22.54
C GLU A 291 30.64 -22.38 -24.00
N ALA A 292 31.27 -21.22 -24.24
CA ALA A 292 31.51 -20.68 -25.58
C ALA A 292 30.21 -20.51 -26.40
N GLN A 293 29.16 -20.02 -25.75
CA GLN A 293 27.87 -19.74 -26.37
C GLN A 293 27.53 -18.25 -26.27
N SER A 294 26.76 -17.75 -27.25
CA SER A 294 26.26 -16.38 -27.23
C SER A 294 25.22 -16.19 -26.12
N LEU A 295 25.26 -15.01 -25.50
CA LEU A 295 24.28 -14.59 -24.48
C LEU A 295 22.83 -14.51 -25.00
N ASN A 296 22.62 -14.49 -26.31
CA ASN A 296 21.29 -14.45 -26.92
C ASN A 296 20.61 -15.83 -26.93
N ASN A 297 21.31 -16.90 -26.57
CA ASN A 297 20.80 -18.27 -26.65
C ASN A 297 20.07 -18.74 -25.38
N VAL A 298 19.87 -17.85 -24.40
CA VAL A 298 19.22 -18.21 -23.13
C VAL A 298 17.70 -18.15 -23.28
N CYS A 299 17.04 -19.30 -23.14
CA CYS A 299 15.58 -19.39 -23.28
C CYS A 299 14.85 -18.54 -22.22
N PRO A 300 13.79 -17.81 -22.59
CA PRO A 300 13.03 -16.98 -21.66
C PRO A 300 12.36 -17.80 -20.54
N GLU A 301 11.98 -19.05 -20.83
CA GLU A 301 11.41 -20.00 -19.85
C GLU A 301 12.40 -20.39 -18.74
N SER A 302 13.70 -20.39 -19.03
CA SER A 302 14.73 -20.69 -18.02
C SER A 302 14.94 -19.54 -17.03
N CYS A 303 14.53 -18.31 -17.40
CA CYS A 303 14.65 -17.12 -16.56
C CYS A 303 13.77 -17.23 -15.30
N SER A 304 12.51 -17.67 -15.47
CA SER A 304 11.57 -17.81 -14.37
C SER A 304 12.01 -18.89 -13.38
N GLN A 305 12.58 -20.00 -13.87
CA GLN A 305 13.13 -21.07 -13.04
C GLN A 305 14.39 -20.62 -12.27
N LEU A 306 15.30 -19.90 -12.92
CA LEU A 306 16.55 -19.43 -12.30
C LEU A 306 16.33 -18.31 -11.28
N LEU A 307 15.29 -17.50 -11.47
CA LEU A 307 14.91 -16.42 -10.55
C LEU A 307 13.79 -16.81 -9.59
N ALA A 308 13.21 -18.02 -9.71
CA ALA A 308 12.15 -18.49 -8.81
C ALA A 308 12.61 -18.39 -7.35
N GLY A 309 13.82 -18.87 -7.05
CA GLY A 309 14.41 -18.78 -5.72
C GLY A 309 14.76 -17.36 -5.23
N CYS A 310 14.82 -16.36 -6.12
CA CYS A 310 15.05 -14.95 -5.73
C CYS A 310 13.80 -14.30 -5.14
N LEU A 311 12.66 -14.58 -5.78
CA LEU A 311 11.40 -13.89 -5.55
C LEU A 311 10.45 -14.75 -4.72
N HIS A 312 10.85 -15.97 -4.41
CA HIS A 312 10.11 -16.86 -3.54
C HIS A 312 10.15 -16.31 -2.11
N VAL A 313 8.97 -15.92 -1.64
CA VAL A 313 8.73 -15.70 -0.21
C VAL A 313 8.31 -17.04 0.38
N ASP A 314 8.89 -17.43 1.51
CA ASP A 314 8.49 -18.65 2.23
C ASP A 314 6.98 -18.59 2.54
N GLY A 315 6.19 -19.49 1.95
CA GLY A 315 4.74 -19.49 2.08
C GLY A 315 4.01 -20.15 0.90
N PRO A 316 2.67 -20.20 0.93
CA PRO A 316 1.87 -20.71 -0.18
C PRO A 316 1.98 -19.81 -1.42
N ASP A 317 1.69 -20.35 -2.61
CA ASP A 317 1.78 -19.62 -3.88
C ASP A 317 0.94 -18.32 -3.91
N GLU A 318 -0.15 -18.29 -3.14
CA GLU A 318 -1.02 -17.11 -2.96
C GLU A 318 -0.32 -15.91 -2.31
N THR A 319 0.80 -16.14 -1.60
CA THR A 319 1.59 -15.08 -0.97
C THR A 319 2.67 -14.50 -1.89
N GLN A 320 2.83 -15.08 -3.07
CA GLN A 320 3.88 -14.65 -4.00
C GLN A 320 3.53 -13.29 -4.62
N LEU A 321 4.55 -12.45 -4.78
CA LEU A 321 4.40 -11.12 -5.36
C LEU A 321 3.79 -11.18 -6.77
N ALA A 322 4.14 -12.20 -7.56
CA ALA A 322 3.59 -12.42 -8.89
C ALA A 322 2.07 -12.62 -8.89
N TYR A 323 1.50 -13.15 -7.80
CA TYR A 323 0.07 -13.38 -7.63
C TYR A 323 -0.63 -12.16 -7.01
N ILE A 324 -0.05 -11.58 -5.94
CA ILE A 324 -0.66 -10.47 -5.20
C ILE A 324 -0.63 -9.16 -5.98
N TRP A 325 0.47 -8.86 -6.69
CA TRP A 325 0.69 -7.56 -7.30
C TRP A 325 -0.38 -7.17 -8.34
N PRO A 326 -0.80 -8.05 -9.27
CA PRO A 326 -1.88 -7.75 -10.20
C PRO A 326 -3.24 -7.57 -9.50
N GLN A 327 -3.50 -8.33 -8.43
CA GLN A 327 -4.73 -8.19 -7.65
C GLN A 327 -4.79 -6.85 -6.92
N LEU A 328 -3.67 -6.43 -6.34
CA LEU A 328 -3.54 -5.12 -5.70
C LEU A 328 -3.81 -3.98 -6.68
N ILE A 329 -3.17 -4.03 -7.87
CA ILE A 329 -3.40 -3.03 -8.92
C ILE A 329 -4.87 -3.04 -9.36
N GLY A 330 -5.45 -4.22 -9.56
CA GLY A 330 -6.86 -4.36 -9.92
C GLY A 330 -7.80 -3.78 -8.87
N MET A 331 -7.49 -3.96 -7.58
CA MET A 331 -8.25 -3.38 -6.48
C MET A 331 -8.14 -1.85 -6.47
N LEU A 332 -6.92 -1.32 -6.63
CA LEU A 332 -6.66 0.12 -6.67
C LEU A 332 -7.40 0.82 -7.83
N LEU A 333 -7.37 0.22 -9.02
CA LEU A 333 -8.08 0.76 -10.18
C LEU A 333 -9.59 0.75 -9.99
N ARG A 334 -10.15 -0.28 -9.35
CA ARG A 334 -11.59 -0.30 -9.01
C ARG A 334 -11.94 0.78 -8.01
N THR A 335 -11.15 0.97 -6.95
CA THR A 335 -11.42 2.05 -5.97
C THR A 335 -11.38 3.43 -6.59
N LEU A 336 -10.51 3.66 -7.58
CA LEU A 336 -10.41 4.93 -8.31
C LEU A 336 -11.53 5.12 -9.34
N SER A 337 -12.08 4.04 -9.90
CA SER A 337 -13.17 4.08 -10.88
C SER A 337 -14.55 4.33 -10.26
N PHE A 338 -14.68 4.17 -8.95
CA PHE A 338 -15.93 4.39 -8.20
C PHE A 338 -16.01 5.78 -7.54
N THR A 339 -14.94 6.56 -7.59
CA THR A 339 -14.88 7.98 -7.17
C THR A 339 -15.01 8.90 -8.38
#